data_AF-A0A7S0B744-F1
#
_entry.id   AF-A0A7S0B744-F1
#
_cell.length_a   1.000
_cell.length_b   1.000
_cell.length_c   1.000
_cell.angle_alpha   90.00
_cell.angle_beta   90.00
_cell.angle_gamma   90.00
#
_symmetry.space_group_name_H-M   'P 1'
#
loop_
_entity.id
_entity.type
_entity.pdbx_description
1 polymer ?
#
loop_
_entity_poly.entity_id
_entity_poly.type
_entity_poly.pdbx_seq_one_letter_code
_entity_poly.pdbx_strand_id
1 'polypeptide(L)'
;ARRVLLAVSGRKPSAIRALQPLLAQPGMISLGGGMPNPASFPIADMHVLLKTGEVLKLGVETTAQALQYSSTLGLPQLVEHLSALQLREHRPPHDTAQNLRLLVTTGSQDALSKSFEMLLSPQDTLLMEWPSYSGALAFLEPLGCHLATTKTDAEGIIPEELAGLLENWESSPSGQRGAPKPRVLYTIPTGSNPTGVSLSVERKAAIYNIARRHQMIILEDDPYYYIQFNETAARTPSFLSLDTDGRVLRFDSLSKLMSSGLRLGFATGPCNARQPGTG
;
A
#
# COMPACT_ATOMS: atom_id res chain seq x y z
N ALA A 1 23.92 6.17 4.01
CA ALA A 1 22.66 5.90 4.74
C ALA A 1 21.68 7.08 4.68
N ARG A 2 21.27 7.52 3.48
CA ARG A 2 20.19 8.51 3.24
C ARG A 2 19.69 8.35 1.81
N ARG A 3 18.75 7.46 1.52
CA ARG A 3 18.01 7.51 0.24
C ARG A 3 16.58 6.99 0.40
N VAL A 4 15.83 7.60 1.31
CA VAL A 4 14.52 8.11 0.89
C VAL A 4 14.85 9.33 0.02
N LEU A 5 14.26 9.45 -1.17
CA LEU A 5 14.53 10.54 -2.11
C LEU A 5 14.65 11.88 -1.36
N LEU A 6 15.65 12.71 -1.70
CA LEU A 6 15.82 14.05 -1.12
C LEU A 6 14.52 14.85 -1.18
N ALA A 7 13.76 14.68 -2.26
CA ALA A 7 12.45 15.29 -2.45
C ALA A 7 11.40 14.81 -1.43
N VAL A 8 11.42 13.55 -1.01
CA VAL A 8 10.48 12.98 -0.04
C VAL A 8 10.88 13.35 1.38
N SER A 9 12.16 13.20 1.73
CA SER A 9 12.70 13.59 3.04
C SER A 9 12.66 15.11 3.30
N GLY A 10 12.59 15.92 2.23
CA GLY A 10 12.39 17.37 2.30
C GLY A 10 10.92 17.81 2.37
N ARG A 11 9.93 16.91 2.24
CA ARG A 11 8.51 17.30 2.30
C ARG A 11 8.15 17.83 3.69
N LYS A 12 7.52 18.99 3.72
CA LYS A 12 6.95 19.58 4.95
C LYS A 12 5.43 19.56 4.88
N PRO A 13 4.73 19.37 6.00
CA PRO A 13 3.28 19.58 6.05
C PRO A 13 2.91 20.97 5.53
N SER A 14 1.79 21.08 4.83
CA SER A 14 1.27 22.39 4.38
C SER A 14 0.97 23.28 5.58
N ALA A 15 1.40 24.55 5.51
CA ALA A 15 1.14 25.54 6.55
C ALA A 15 -0.37 25.75 6.80
N ILE A 16 -1.21 25.60 5.76
CA ILE A 16 -2.66 25.73 5.88
C ILE A 16 -3.25 24.62 6.77
N ARG A 17 -2.67 23.41 6.76
CA ARG A 17 -3.15 22.33 7.65
C ARG A 17 -2.89 22.63 9.12
N ALA A 18 -1.80 23.35 9.44
CA ALA A 18 -1.52 23.75 10.81
C ALA A 18 -2.59 24.70 11.39
N LEU A 19 -3.37 25.37 10.53
CA LEU A 19 -4.47 26.24 10.94
C LEU A 19 -5.76 25.48 11.25
N GLN A 20 -5.91 24.23 10.79
CA GLN A 20 -7.16 23.49 10.89
C GLN A 20 -7.73 23.37 12.33
N PRO A 21 -6.92 23.14 13.39
CA PRO A 21 -7.42 23.15 14.77
C PRO A 21 -7.97 24.50 15.22
N LEU A 22 -7.43 25.60 14.70
CA LEU A 22 -7.90 26.96 15.00
C LEU A 22 -9.22 27.25 14.28
N LEU A 23 -9.38 26.75 13.04
CA LEU A 23 -10.62 26.90 12.27
C LEU A 23 -11.80 26.15 12.89
N ALA A 24 -11.54 25.12 13.70
CA ALA A 24 -12.56 24.33 14.40
C ALA A 24 -13.03 24.94 15.74
N GLN A 25 -12.48 26.09 16.16
CA GLN A 25 -12.86 26.71 17.43
C GLN A 25 -14.29 27.29 17.36
N PRO A 26 -15.16 26.98 18.34
CA PRO A 26 -16.51 27.56 18.38
C PRO A 26 -16.48 29.09 18.37
N GLY A 27 -17.34 29.71 17.54
CA GLY A 27 -17.44 31.16 17.42
C GLY A 27 -16.39 31.81 16.50
N MET A 28 -15.42 31.05 15.98
CA MET A 28 -14.44 31.55 15.02
C MET A 28 -15.06 31.74 13.63
N ILE A 29 -14.89 32.93 13.04
CA ILE A 29 -15.14 33.14 11.61
C ILE A 29 -13.84 32.87 10.86
N SER A 30 -13.79 31.74 10.16
CA SER A 30 -12.61 31.34 9.39
C SER A 30 -12.49 32.12 8.08
N LEU A 31 -11.48 32.99 7.99
CA LEU A 31 -11.04 33.63 6.73
C LEU A 31 -9.70 33.06 6.21
N GLY A 32 -9.11 32.09 6.91
CA GLY A 32 -7.77 31.54 6.57
C GLY A 32 -7.79 30.29 5.69
N GLY A 33 -8.91 29.56 5.64
CA GLY A 33 -9.08 28.36 4.83
C GLY A 33 -9.82 28.63 3.52
N GLY A 34 -9.44 27.96 2.44
CA GLY A 34 -10.13 28.02 1.13
C GLY A 34 -11.31 27.06 1.00
N MET A 35 -12.10 26.86 2.06
CA MET A 35 -13.21 25.92 2.06
C MET A 35 -14.48 26.58 1.49
N PRO A 36 -15.08 26.05 0.41
CA PRO A 36 -16.32 26.59 -0.13
C PRO A 36 -17.50 26.38 0.83
N ASN A 37 -18.50 27.27 0.77
CA ASN A 37 -19.72 27.15 1.58
C ASN A 37 -20.55 25.92 1.12
N PRO A 38 -20.86 24.96 2.01
CA PRO A 38 -21.63 23.78 1.64
C PRO A 38 -23.01 24.08 1.04
N ALA A 39 -23.63 25.23 1.38
CA ALA A 39 -24.91 25.65 0.80
C ALA A 39 -24.84 25.95 -0.70
N SER A 40 -23.64 26.15 -1.27
CA SER A 40 -23.46 26.34 -2.71
C SER A 40 -23.21 25.04 -3.48
N PHE A 41 -23.18 23.88 -2.79
CA PHE A 41 -22.98 22.60 -3.46
C PHE A 41 -24.23 22.23 -4.27
N PRO A 42 -24.10 21.75 -5.52
CA PRO A 42 -25.24 21.48 -6.40
C PRO A 42 -25.97 20.15 -6.09
N ILE A 43 -25.63 19.49 -4.98
CA ILE A 43 -26.18 18.20 -4.57
C ILE A 43 -26.74 18.36 -3.16
N ALA A 44 -28.06 18.24 -3.03
CA ALA A 44 -28.75 18.41 -1.75
C ALA A 44 -28.61 17.17 -0.86
N ASP A 45 -28.82 15.97 -1.42
CA ASP A 45 -28.66 14.70 -0.72
C ASP A 45 -28.25 13.58 -1.69
N MET A 46 -27.88 12.41 -1.14
CA MET A 46 -27.52 11.23 -1.91
C MET A 46 -28.18 9.99 -1.31
N HIS A 47 -28.60 9.09 -2.21
CA HIS A 47 -29.19 7.79 -1.87
C HIS A 47 -28.57 6.70 -2.75
N VAL A 48 -28.31 5.52 -2.18
CA VAL A 48 -27.79 4.36 -2.92
C VAL A 48 -28.73 3.19 -2.73
N LEU A 49 -29.30 2.69 -3.84
CA LEU A 49 -30.10 1.46 -3.86
C LEU A 49 -29.18 0.26 -4.02
N LEU A 50 -29.14 -0.60 -3.00
CA LEU A 50 -28.40 -1.85 -3.02
C LEU A 50 -29.18 -2.95 -3.78
N LYS A 51 -28.46 -3.96 -4.26
CA LYS A 51 -29.07 -5.14 -4.90
C LYS A 51 -30.00 -5.93 -3.96
N THR A 52 -29.85 -5.75 -2.65
CA THR A 52 -30.74 -6.31 -1.63
C THR A 52 -32.10 -5.61 -1.56
N GLY A 53 -32.28 -4.48 -2.25
CA GLY A 53 -33.46 -3.62 -2.16
C GLY A 53 -33.37 -2.55 -1.07
N GLU A 54 -32.32 -2.58 -0.23
CA GLU A 54 -32.07 -1.56 0.79
C GLU A 54 -31.66 -0.23 0.16
N VAL A 55 -32.18 0.89 0.69
CA VAL A 55 -31.80 2.25 0.28
C VAL A 55 -30.95 2.88 1.38
N LEU A 56 -29.67 3.05 1.11
CA LEU A 56 -28.76 3.79 1.98
C LEU A 56 -28.98 5.29 1.76
N LYS A 57 -29.51 5.98 2.78
CA LYS A 57 -29.72 7.43 2.76
C LYS A 57 -28.57 8.13 3.48
N LEU A 58 -27.84 9.01 2.79
CA LEU A 58 -26.77 9.78 3.41
C LEU A 58 -27.33 10.97 4.19
N GLY A 59 -28.39 11.60 3.67
CA GLY A 59 -28.96 12.83 4.23
C GLY A 59 -28.12 14.08 3.93
N VAL A 60 -28.73 15.25 4.11
CA VAL A 60 -28.15 16.54 3.69
C VAL A 60 -26.79 16.82 4.34
N GLU A 61 -26.67 16.58 5.65
CA GLU A 61 -25.44 16.87 6.39
C GLU A 61 -24.29 15.97 5.96
N THR A 62 -24.51 14.66 5.85
CA THR A 62 -23.48 13.70 5.41
C THR A 62 -23.09 13.93 3.95
N THR A 63 -24.05 14.25 3.08
CA THR A 63 -23.77 14.61 1.68
C THR A 63 -22.90 15.86 1.61
N ALA A 64 -23.22 16.92 2.36
CA ALA A 64 -22.41 18.12 2.44
C ALA A 64 -20.98 17.83 2.96
N GLN A 65 -20.83 16.98 3.98
CA GLN A 65 -19.53 16.56 4.49
C GLN A 65 -18.71 15.77 3.46
N ALA A 66 -19.35 14.84 2.73
CA ALA A 66 -18.71 14.02 1.72
C ALA A 66 -18.20 14.84 0.51
N LEU A 67 -18.86 15.95 0.20
CA LEU A 67 -18.50 16.85 -0.90
C LEU A 67 -17.47 17.93 -0.50
N GLN A 68 -17.15 18.05 0.79
CA GLN A 68 -16.19 19.02 1.31
C GLN A 68 -14.77 18.45 1.40
N TYR A 69 -13.77 19.34 1.47
CA TYR A 69 -12.41 18.97 1.85
C TYR A 69 -12.38 18.22 3.18
N SER A 70 -11.61 17.13 3.21
CA SER A 70 -11.40 16.30 4.40
C SER A 70 -9.93 15.90 4.54
N SER A 71 -9.63 15.03 5.51
CA SER A 71 -8.27 14.53 5.70
C SER A 71 -7.77 13.82 4.44
N THR A 72 -6.53 14.09 4.05
CA THR A 72 -5.89 13.40 2.91
C THR A 72 -5.63 11.93 3.18
N LEU A 73 -5.66 11.48 4.44
CA LEU A 73 -5.64 10.05 4.76
C LEU A 73 -6.92 9.34 4.32
N GLY A 74 -8.00 10.09 4.09
CA GLY A 74 -9.35 9.59 3.87
C GLY A 74 -10.31 10.11 4.95
N LEU A 75 -11.60 9.88 4.74
CA LEU A 75 -12.62 10.17 5.75
C LEU A 75 -12.28 9.42 7.05
N PRO A 76 -12.23 10.09 8.22
CA PRO A 76 -11.75 9.47 9.46
C PRO A 76 -12.45 8.16 9.82
N GLN A 77 -13.77 8.10 9.68
CA GLN A 77 -14.58 6.91 9.94
C GLN A 77 -14.22 5.74 9.02
N LEU A 78 -13.93 6.02 7.75
CA LEU A 78 -13.50 5.00 6.79
C LEU A 78 -12.08 4.51 7.12
N VAL A 79 -11.17 5.42 7.48
CA VAL A 79 -9.80 5.07 7.87
C VAL A 79 -9.81 4.18 9.12
N GLU A 80 -10.62 4.53 10.13
CA GLU A 80 -10.78 3.74 11.35
C GLU A 80 -11.34 2.35 11.05
N HIS A 81 -12.41 2.27 10.24
CA HIS A 81 -13.02 1.01 9.86
C HIS A 81 -12.05 0.09 9.12
N LEU A 82 -11.34 0.62 8.12
CA LEU A 82 -10.36 -0.15 7.37
C LEU A 82 -9.14 -0.54 8.22
N SER A 83 -8.73 0.30 9.16
CA SER A 83 -7.64 -0.05 10.10
C SER A 83 -8.05 -1.19 11.03
N ALA A 84 -9.28 -1.15 11.57
CA ALA A 84 -9.83 -2.24 12.37
C ALA A 84 -9.97 -3.54 11.58
N LEU A 85 -10.36 -3.45 10.29
CA LEU A 85 -10.36 -4.60 9.37
C LEU A 85 -8.97 -5.22 9.26
N GLN A 86 -7.92 -4.41 9.02
CA GLN A 86 -6.55 -4.88 8.86
C GLN A 86 -6.02 -5.54 10.15
N LEU A 87 -6.30 -4.97 11.32
CA LEU A 87 -5.93 -5.54 12.61
C LEU A 87 -6.61 -6.90 12.85
N ARG A 88 -7.90 -7.01 12.51
CA ARG A 88 -8.67 -8.24 12.70
C ARG A 88 -8.25 -9.35 11.74
N GLU A 89 -8.08 -9.02 10.47
CA GLU A 89 -7.79 -9.98 9.39
C GLU A 89 -6.35 -10.48 9.45
N HIS A 90 -5.40 -9.56 9.58
CA HIS A 90 -3.97 -9.89 9.47
C HIS A 90 -3.28 -10.09 10.81
N ARG A 91 -3.86 -9.60 11.91
CA ARG A 91 -3.32 -9.76 13.27
C ARG A 91 -1.80 -9.50 13.33
N PRO A 92 -1.32 -8.34 12.85
CA PRO A 92 0.10 -8.06 12.81
C PRO A 92 0.72 -8.16 14.22
N PRO A 93 2.03 -8.45 14.33
CA PRO A 93 2.73 -8.48 15.62
C PRO A 93 2.53 -7.17 16.40
N HIS A 94 2.57 -7.26 17.74
CA HIS A 94 2.16 -6.17 18.65
C HIS A 94 2.72 -4.78 18.28
N ASP A 95 4.03 -4.68 18.07
CA ASP A 95 4.69 -3.40 17.78
C ASP A 95 4.26 -2.82 16.43
N THR A 96 4.03 -3.68 15.43
CA THR A 96 3.50 -3.28 14.12
C THR A 96 2.04 -2.89 14.21
N ALA A 97 1.24 -3.60 15.00
CA ALA A 97 -0.15 -3.27 15.25
C ALA A 97 -0.31 -1.88 15.88
N GLN A 98 0.52 -1.54 16.88
CA GLN A 98 0.49 -0.22 17.52
C GLN A 98 0.91 0.93 16.60
N ASN A 99 1.83 0.65 15.68
CA ASN A 99 2.37 1.64 14.76
C ASN A 99 1.68 1.65 13.40
N LEU A 100 0.66 0.82 13.19
CA LEU A 100 -0.05 0.71 11.92
C LEU A 100 -0.69 2.05 11.54
N ARG A 101 -0.57 2.42 10.27
CA ARG A 101 -1.24 3.57 9.65
C ARG A 101 -1.89 3.11 8.35
N LEU A 102 -2.96 3.81 8.00
CA LEU A 102 -3.73 3.54 6.81
C LEU A 102 -3.94 4.83 6.00
N LEU A 103 -3.82 4.70 4.69
CA LEU A 103 -4.09 5.76 3.72
C LEU A 103 -5.09 5.23 2.70
N VAL A 104 -6.25 5.88 2.58
CA VAL A 104 -7.21 5.62 1.51
C VAL A 104 -6.65 6.15 0.18
N THR A 105 -6.81 5.36 -0.89
CA THR A 105 -6.28 5.66 -2.22
C THR A 105 -7.31 5.43 -3.29
N THR A 106 -7.00 5.84 -4.52
CA THR A 106 -7.87 5.65 -5.69
C THR A 106 -7.74 4.26 -6.34
N GLY A 107 -7.46 3.25 -5.50
CA GLY A 107 -7.11 1.87 -5.88
C GLY A 107 -5.66 1.51 -5.51
N SER A 108 -5.29 0.23 -5.62
CA SER A 108 -3.94 -0.24 -5.29
C SER A 108 -2.85 0.35 -6.19
N GLN A 109 -3.15 0.57 -7.48
CA GLN A 109 -2.20 1.21 -8.41
C GLN A 109 -1.76 2.61 -7.97
N ASP A 110 -2.68 3.42 -7.43
CA ASP A 110 -2.39 4.75 -6.89
C ASP A 110 -1.53 4.67 -5.62
N ALA A 111 -1.73 3.64 -4.79
CA ALA A 111 -0.88 3.40 -3.64
C ALA A 111 0.54 2.94 -4.04
N LEU A 112 0.63 2.07 -5.05
CA LEU A 112 1.88 1.55 -5.58
C LEU A 112 2.71 2.66 -6.24
N SER A 113 2.11 3.49 -7.11
CA SER A 113 2.84 4.57 -7.77
C SER A 113 3.46 5.52 -6.75
N LYS A 114 2.69 5.94 -5.74
CA LYS A 114 3.19 6.74 -4.60
C LYS A 114 4.33 6.05 -3.86
N SER A 115 4.23 4.72 -3.67
CA SER A 115 5.25 3.95 -2.95
C SER A 115 6.53 3.78 -3.77
N PHE A 116 6.43 3.58 -5.08
CA PHE A 116 7.57 3.55 -5.98
C PHE A 116 8.29 4.91 -6.00
N GLU A 117 7.55 6.00 -6.17
CA GLU A 117 8.10 7.36 -6.09
C GLU A 117 8.68 7.70 -4.71
N MET A 118 8.17 7.08 -3.64
CA MET A 118 8.67 7.29 -2.29
C MET A 118 10.01 6.58 -2.05
N LEU A 119 10.15 5.35 -2.57
CA LEU A 119 11.21 4.42 -2.20
C LEU A 119 12.34 4.31 -3.24
N LEU A 120 12.08 4.66 -4.50
CA LEU A 120 13.01 4.46 -5.61
C LEU A 120 13.46 5.81 -6.16
N SER A 121 14.78 5.97 -6.32
CA SER A 121 15.38 7.00 -7.15
C SER A 121 15.74 6.43 -8.54
N PRO A 122 16.00 7.29 -9.55
CA PRO A 122 16.63 6.83 -10.78
C PRO A 122 17.90 6.02 -10.48
N GLN A 123 18.09 4.91 -11.21
CA GLN A 123 19.17 3.93 -11.02
C GLN A 123 19.12 3.10 -9.72
N ASP A 124 18.15 3.29 -8.82
CA ASP A 124 17.89 2.27 -7.78
C ASP A 124 17.34 0.98 -8.44
N THR A 125 17.45 -0.14 -7.75
CA THR A 125 16.93 -1.44 -8.23
C THR A 125 15.69 -1.84 -7.43
N LEU A 126 14.62 -2.18 -8.13
CA LEU A 126 13.47 -2.90 -7.58
C LEU A 126 13.53 -4.38 -8.00
N LEU A 127 13.32 -5.28 -7.04
CA LEU A 127 13.22 -6.71 -7.28
C LEU A 127 11.75 -7.12 -7.38
N MET A 128 11.41 -7.99 -8.32
CA MET A 128 10.07 -8.55 -8.47
C MET A 128 10.09 -10.02 -8.87
N GLU A 129 8.97 -10.71 -8.74
CA GLU A 129 8.77 -12.05 -9.31
C GLU A 129 8.79 -12.04 -10.85
N TRP A 130 9.11 -13.18 -11.47
CA TRP A 130 8.98 -13.38 -12.91
C TRP A 130 8.13 -14.62 -13.22
N PRO A 131 7.08 -14.51 -14.05
CA PRO A 131 6.50 -13.27 -14.60
C PRO A 131 5.76 -12.45 -13.51
N SER A 132 5.44 -11.18 -13.80
CA SER A 132 4.73 -10.26 -12.88
C SER A 132 3.75 -9.34 -13.63
N TYR A 133 2.99 -8.54 -12.89
CA TYR A 133 1.90 -7.72 -13.40
C TYR A 133 2.39 -6.57 -14.28
N SER A 134 1.99 -6.60 -15.56
CA SER A 134 2.36 -5.58 -16.55
C SER A 134 1.93 -4.16 -16.19
N GLY A 135 0.84 -4.00 -15.43
CA GLY A 135 0.41 -2.66 -15.00
C GLY A 135 1.36 -2.02 -13.99
N ALA A 136 2.11 -2.79 -13.21
CA ALA A 136 3.17 -2.24 -12.35
C ALA A 136 4.33 -1.70 -13.19
N LEU A 137 4.68 -2.39 -14.30
CA LEU A 137 5.75 -1.96 -15.20
C LEU A 137 5.49 -0.57 -15.81
N ALA A 138 4.22 -0.27 -16.15
CA ALA A 138 3.83 1.02 -16.69
C ALA A 138 4.15 2.22 -15.75
N PHE A 139 4.18 1.99 -14.43
CA PHE A 139 4.57 3.02 -13.46
C PHE A 139 6.08 3.01 -13.18
N LEU A 140 6.72 1.85 -13.31
CA LEU A 140 8.14 1.67 -12.97
C LEU A 140 9.09 2.11 -14.10
N GLU A 141 8.74 1.85 -15.35
CA GLU A 141 9.56 2.21 -16.52
C GLU A 141 9.92 3.71 -16.56
N PRO A 142 8.98 4.66 -16.33
CA PRO A 142 9.30 6.08 -16.35
C PRO A 142 10.18 6.55 -15.20
N LEU A 143 10.29 5.78 -14.10
CA LEU A 143 11.11 6.16 -12.94
C LEU A 143 12.61 6.01 -13.19
N GLY A 144 13.00 5.31 -14.28
CA GLY A 144 14.40 5.08 -14.61
C GLY A 144 15.14 4.20 -13.59
N CYS A 145 14.41 3.35 -12.88
CA CYS A 145 14.97 2.34 -11.98
C CYS A 145 15.34 1.06 -12.75
N HIS A 146 16.24 0.25 -12.19
CA HIS A 146 16.52 -1.08 -12.72
C HIS A 146 15.48 -2.07 -12.19
N LEU A 147 14.96 -2.91 -13.08
CA LEU A 147 14.08 -4.01 -12.70
C LEU A 147 14.88 -5.30 -12.70
N ALA A 148 14.99 -5.92 -11.54
CA ALA A 148 15.56 -7.24 -11.39
C ALA A 148 14.44 -8.23 -11.07
N THR A 149 14.65 -9.48 -11.46
CA THR A 149 13.65 -10.54 -11.28
C THR A 149 14.20 -11.71 -10.49
N THR A 150 13.31 -12.36 -9.74
CA THR A 150 13.56 -13.67 -9.11
C THR A 150 12.63 -14.72 -9.69
N LYS A 151 13.09 -15.98 -9.70
CA LYS A 151 12.35 -17.09 -10.28
C LYS A 151 11.16 -17.48 -9.42
N THR A 152 10.14 -17.98 -10.08
CA THR A 152 8.95 -18.56 -9.45
C THR A 152 8.75 -20.00 -9.90
N ASP A 153 8.02 -20.77 -9.10
CA ASP A 153 7.48 -22.08 -9.46
C ASP A 153 5.99 -22.17 -9.08
N ALA A 154 5.46 -23.40 -8.93
CA ALA A 154 4.07 -23.67 -8.59
C ALA A 154 3.62 -23.15 -7.21
N GLU A 155 4.54 -22.66 -6.38
CA GLU A 155 4.25 -22.03 -5.09
C GLU A 155 4.75 -20.58 -5.02
N GLY A 156 5.08 -19.96 -6.17
CA GLY A 156 5.48 -18.56 -6.28
C GLY A 156 6.98 -18.39 -6.18
N ILE A 157 7.45 -17.26 -5.64
CA ILE A 157 8.88 -16.95 -5.49
C ILE A 157 9.61 -18.11 -4.80
N ILE A 158 10.73 -18.55 -5.37
CA ILE A 158 11.60 -19.60 -4.82
C ILE A 158 12.57 -18.94 -3.82
N PRO A 159 12.46 -19.20 -2.50
CA PRO A 159 13.28 -18.52 -1.50
C PRO A 159 14.79 -18.71 -1.70
N GLU A 160 15.22 -19.88 -2.14
CA GLU A 160 16.63 -20.22 -2.38
C GLU A 160 17.22 -19.40 -3.53
N GLU A 161 16.46 -19.23 -4.61
CA GLU A 161 16.86 -18.39 -5.77
C GLU A 161 16.88 -16.91 -5.37
N LEU A 162 15.92 -16.46 -4.56
CA LEU A 162 15.90 -15.10 -4.01
C LEU A 162 17.13 -14.83 -3.13
N ALA A 163 17.43 -15.73 -2.19
CA ALA A 163 18.59 -15.61 -1.31
C ALA A 163 19.90 -15.62 -2.11
N GLY A 164 20.06 -16.60 -3.01
CA GLY A 164 21.25 -16.74 -3.85
C GLY A 164 21.49 -15.53 -4.74
N LEU A 165 20.43 -14.94 -5.32
CA LEU A 165 20.52 -13.70 -6.11
C LEU A 165 21.02 -12.53 -5.26
N LEU A 166 20.49 -12.36 -4.04
CA LEU A 166 20.86 -11.25 -3.18
C LEU A 166 22.27 -11.42 -2.60
N GLU A 167 22.65 -12.63 -2.20
CA GLU A 167 23.98 -12.95 -1.66
C GLU A 167 25.07 -12.78 -2.74
N ASN A 168 24.77 -13.13 -3.99
CA ASN A 168 25.70 -13.05 -5.11
C ASN A 168 25.44 -11.86 -6.04
N TRP A 169 24.83 -10.79 -5.51
CA TRP A 169 24.30 -9.68 -6.32
C TRP A 169 25.29 -9.10 -7.32
N GLU A 170 26.53 -8.82 -6.91
CA GLU A 170 27.58 -8.24 -7.77
C GLU A 170 27.89 -9.12 -9.00
N SER A 171 27.72 -10.43 -8.86
CA SER A 171 27.93 -11.39 -9.95
C SER A 171 26.67 -11.68 -10.78
N SER A 172 25.50 -11.17 -10.37
CA SER A 172 24.25 -11.32 -11.11
C SER A 172 24.24 -10.53 -12.43
N PRO A 173 23.39 -10.88 -13.42
CA PRO A 173 23.29 -10.11 -14.67
C PRO A 173 23.02 -8.62 -14.47
N SER A 174 22.24 -8.25 -13.44
CA SER A 174 21.96 -6.86 -13.10
C SER A 174 23.14 -6.20 -12.39
N GLY A 175 23.77 -6.89 -11.43
CA GLY A 175 24.94 -6.39 -10.71
C GLY A 175 26.14 -6.14 -11.62
N GLN A 176 26.41 -7.04 -12.58
CA GLN A 176 27.47 -6.87 -13.58
C GLN A 176 27.27 -5.64 -14.49
N ARG A 177 26.03 -5.17 -14.63
CA ARG A 177 25.70 -3.93 -15.37
C ARG A 177 25.78 -2.68 -14.49
N GLY A 178 26.24 -2.80 -13.24
CA GLY A 178 26.39 -1.71 -12.29
C GLY A 178 25.11 -1.36 -11.51
N ALA A 179 24.06 -2.18 -11.60
CA ALA A 179 22.84 -1.93 -10.84
C ALA A 179 23.09 -2.17 -9.34
N PRO A 180 22.71 -1.24 -8.44
CA PRO A 180 22.90 -1.43 -7.01
C PRO A 180 22.02 -2.57 -6.48
N LYS A 181 22.42 -3.17 -5.34
CA LYS A 181 21.63 -4.23 -4.70
C LYS A 181 20.21 -3.73 -4.35
N PRO A 182 19.15 -4.48 -4.69
CA PRO A 182 17.78 -4.02 -4.49
C PRO A 182 17.45 -3.93 -3.00
N ARG A 183 16.65 -2.91 -2.66
CA ARG A 183 16.16 -2.65 -1.30
C ARG A 183 14.64 -2.77 -1.18
N VAL A 184 13.98 -3.05 -2.28
CA VAL A 184 12.52 -3.13 -2.41
C VAL A 184 12.18 -4.41 -3.17
N LEU A 185 11.31 -5.23 -2.59
CA LEU A 185 10.69 -6.39 -3.24
C LEU A 185 9.23 -6.05 -3.53
N TYR A 186 8.81 -6.13 -4.78
CA TYR A 186 7.40 -6.11 -5.20
C TYR A 186 6.93 -7.53 -5.47
N THR A 187 5.80 -7.93 -4.86
CA THR A 187 5.23 -9.26 -5.04
C THR A 187 3.71 -9.22 -4.94
N ILE A 188 3.07 -10.16 -5.63
CA ILE A 188 1.62 -10.38 -5.62
C ILE A 188 1.40 -11.73 -4.95
N PRO A 189 1.36 -11.80 -3.60
CA PRO A 189 1.54 -13.06 -2.89
C PRO A 189 0.34 -14.02 -2.98
N THR A 190 -0.83 -13.51 -3.39
CA THR A 190 -2.07 -14.28 -3.51
C THR A 190 -2.61 -14.14 -4.92
N GLY A 191 -2.79 -15.27 -5.62
CA GLY A 191 -3.31 -15.27 -6.98
C GLY A 191 -2.52 -14.39 -7.93
N SER A 192 -1.19 -14.53 -7.93
CA SER A 192 -0.24 -13.69 -8.67
C SER A 192 -0.68 -13.47 -10.12
N ASN A 193 -0.57 -12.25 -10.63
CA ASN A 193 -0.86 -11.95 -12.01
C ASN A 193 0.47 -11.93 -12.79
N PRO A 194 0.70 -12.83 -13.77
CA PRO A 194 -0.31 -13.62 -14.50
C PRO A 194 -0.44 -15.10 -14.09
N THR A 195 0.36 -15.60 -13.14
CA THR A 195 0.53 -17.06 -12.92
C THR A 195 -0.66 -17.74 -12.23
N GLY A 196 -1.48 -16.99 -11.51
CA GLY A 196 -2.52 -17.48 -10.61
C GLY A 196 -2.00 -18.09 -9.31
N VAL A 197 -0.68 -18.14 -9.12
CA VAL A 197 -0.03 -18.86 -8.01
C VAL A 197 -0.08 -18.03 -6.73
N SER A 198 -0.23 -18.71 -5.58
CA SER A 198 -0.17 -18.09 -4.25
C SER A 198 1.01 -18.63 -3.46
N LEU A 199 1.73 -17.76 -2.76
CA LEU A 199 2.83 -18.15 -1.87
C LEU A 199 2.29 -18.96 -0.69
N SER A 200 2.92 -20.09 -0.39
CA SER A 200 2.70 -20.84 0.84
C SER A 200 3.14 -20.04 2.07
N VAL A 201 2.66 -20.44 3.25
CA VAL A 201 3.01 -19.77 4.52
C VAL A 201 4.51 -19.89 4.78
N GLU A 202 5.07 -21.06 4.49
CA GLU A 202 6.49 -21.39 4.63
C GLU A 202 7.34 -20.49 3.74
N ARG A 203 6.92 -20.27 2.48
CA ARG A 203 7.60 -19.36 1.57
C ARG A 203 7.51 -17.91 2.01
N LYS A 204 6.33 -17.45 2.46
CA LYS A 204 6.22 -16.08 3.01
C LYS A 204 7.15 -15.88 4.21
N ALA A 205 7.25 -16.86 5.12
CA ALA A 205 8.17 -16.79 6.24
C ALA A 205 9.65 -16.77 5.81
N ALA A 206 10.04 -17.62 4.84
CA ALA A 206 11.39 -17.65 4.30
C ALA A 206 11.75 -16.33 3.60
N ILE A 207 10.88 -15.83 2.72
CA ILE A 207 11.04 -14.56 2.01
C ILE A 207 11.12 -13.39 3.00
N TYR A 208 10.27 -13.38 4.03
CA TYR A 208 10.33 -12.37 5.07
C TYR A 208 11.71 -12.37 5.75
N ASN A 209 12.21 -13.53 6.17
CA ASN A 209 13.54 -13.65 6.78
C ASN A 209 14.69 -13.22 5.85
N ILE A 210 14.59 -13.51 4.55
CA ILE A 210 15.55 -13.03 3.55
C ILE A 210 15.50 -11.50 3.44
N ALA A 211 14.29 -10.93 3.35
CA ALA A 211 14.09 -9.49 3.37
C ALA A 211 14.68 -8.87 4.65
N ARG A 212 14.55 -9.54 5.81
CA ARG A 212 15.21 -9.13 7.07
C ARG A 212 16.71 -9.05 6.93
N ARG A 213 17.33 -10.14 6.52
CA ARG A 213 18.79 -10.27 6.37
C ARG A 213 19.38 -9.23 5.40
N HIS A 214 18.63 -8.86 4.37
CA HIS A 214 19.06 -7.88 3.36
C HIS A 214 18.43 -6.49 3.50
N GLN A 215 17.76 -6.21 4.63
CA GLN A 215 17.14 -4.91 4.94
C GLN A 215 16.20 -4.40 3.83
N MET A 216 15.43 -5.30 3.21
CA MET A 216 14.48 -4.96 2.16
C MET A 216 13.11 -4.58 2.73
N ILE A 217 12.45 -3.63 2.05
CA ILE A 217 11.01 -3.37 2.16
C ILE A 217 10.25 -4.31 1.25
N ILE A 218 9.12 -4.84 1.72
CA ILE A 218 8.21 -5.68 0.93
C ILE A 218 6.99 -4.83 0.56
N LEU A 219 6.75 -4.71 -0.74
CA LEU A 219 5.56 -4.15 -1.35
C LEU A 219 4.62 -5.31 -1.68
N GLU A 220 3.67 -5.56 -0.79
CA GLU A 220 2.65 -6.60 -0.89
C GLU A 220 1.43 -6.05 -1.64
N ASP A 221 1.34 -6.29 -2.96
CA ASP A 221 0.19 -5.91 -3.77
C ASP A 221 -0.82 -7.05 -3.81
N ASP A 222 -1.91 -6.94 -3.06
CA ASP A 222 -2.76 -8.08 -2.76
C ASP A 222 -4.26 -7.83 -3.06
N PRO A 223 -4.60 -7.40 -4.29
CA PRO A 223 -5.99 -7.13 -4.68
C PRO A 223 -6.86 -8.40 -4.73
N TYR A 224 -6.24 -9.58 -4.66
CA TYR A 224 -6.89 -10.88 -4.74
C TYR A 224 -7.01 -11.59 -3.38
N TYR A 225 -6.49 -10.99 -2.30
CA TYR A 225 -6.45 -11.61 -0.97
C TYR A 225 -7.79 -12.19 -0.51
N TYR A 226 -8.86 -11.41 -0.65
CA TYR A 226 -10.18 -11.75 -0.13
C TYR A 226 -10.97 -12.71 -1.02
N ILE A 227 -10.47 -13.02 -2.23
CA ILE A 227 -11.10 -13.95 -3.19
C ILE A 227 -10.34 -15.29 -3.29
N GLN A 228 -9.68 -15.72 -2.21
CA GLN A 228 -9.11 -17.06 -2.11
C GLN A 228 -10.23 -18.12 -2.10
N PHE A 229 -10.15 -19.09 -3.01
CA PHE A 229 -11.12 -20.19 -3.14
C PHE A 229 -10.77 -21.38 -2.24
N ASN A 230 -10.69 -21.13 -0.93
CA ASN A 230 -10.41 -22.18 0.04
C ASN A 230 -11.67 -22.53 0.83
N GLU A 231 -12.40 -23.55 0.40
CA GLU A 231 -13.72 -23.91 0.94
C GLU A 231 -13.66 -24.43 2.39
N THR A 232 -12.49 -24.81 2.89
CA THR A 232 -12.35 -25.51 4.18
C THR A 232 -11.30 -24.92 5.13
N ALA A 233 -10.50 -23.95 4.68
CA ALA A 233 -9.46 -23.34 5.52
C ALA A 233 -9.51 -21.82 5.54
N ALA A 234 -8.99 -21.25 6.63
CA ALA A 234 -8.79 -19.82 6.77
C ALA A 234 -7.91 -19.28 5.63
N ARG A 235 -8.06 -17.99 5.32
CA ARG A 235 -7.19 -17.31 4.35
C ARG A 235 -5.74 -17.44 4.77
N THR A 236 -4.87 -17.58 3.78
CA THR A 236 -3.42 -17.67 4.01
C THR A 236 -2.93 -16.39 4.70
N PRO A 237 -2.11 -16.47 5.76
CA PRO A 237 -1.46 -15.31 6.37
C PRO A 237 -0.79 -14.39 5.35
N SER A 238 -0.93 -13.07 5.54
CA SER A 238 -0.28 -12.05 4.70
C SER A 238 1.16 -11.79 5.16
N PHE A 239 1.96 -11.08 4.35
CA PHE A 239 3.26 -10.60 4.84
C PHE A 239 3.09 -9.65 6.03
N LEU A 240 2.04 -8.82 6.05
CA LEU A 240 1.70 -7.96 7.19
C LEU A 240 1.50 -8.77 8.49
N SER A 241 0.98 -9.99 8.40
CA SER A 241 0.81 -10.89 9.55
C SER A 241 2.14 -11.36 10.15
N LEU A 242 3.20 -11.37 9.34
CA LEU A 242 4.56 -11.77 9.72
C LEU A 242 5.44 -10.58 10.10
N ASP A 243 4.94 -9.35 9.96
CA ASP A 243 5.78 -8.17 9.95
C ASP A 243 6.21 -7.72 11.35
N THR A 244 7.19 -8.38 11.95
CA THR A 244 7.76 -8.01 13.26
C THR A 244 8.62 -6.75 13.22
N ASP A 245 9.10 -6.36 12.04
CA ASP A 245 10.07 -5.28 11.87
C ASP A 245 9.46 -3.98 11.30
N GLY A 246 8.20 -3.97 10.88
CA GLY A 246 7.59 -2.83 10.19
C GLY A 246 8.24 -2.58 8.81
N ARG A 247 8.38 -3.62 7.99
CA ARG A 247 8.98 -3.56 6.64
C ARG A 247 8.00 -3.83 5.51
N VAL A 248 6.75 -4.15 5.82
CA VAL A 248 5.72 -4.48 4.84
C VAL A 248 4.85 -3.25 4.60
N LEU A 249 4.75 -2.85 3.32
CA LEU A 249 3.71 -1.97 2.84
C LEU A 249 2.73 -2.83 2.05
N ARG A 250 1.51 -2.93 2.56
CA ARG A 250 0.43 -3.72 1.96
C ARG A 250 -0.50 -2.81 1.18
N PHE A 251 -0.94 -3.26 0.01
CA PHE A 251 -1.85 -2.56 -0.87
C PHE A 251 -3.09 -3.39 -1.11
N ASP A 252 -4.23 -2.87 -0.67
CA ASP A 252 -5.54 -3.49 -0.86
C ASP A 252 -6.38 -2.67 -1.86
N SER A 253 -7.31 -3.34 -2.54
CA SER A 253 -8.19 -2.74 -3.53
C SER A 253 -9.59 -3.31 -3.44
N LEU A 254 -10.60 -2.45 -3.47
CA LEU A 254 -12.00 -2.87 -3.51
C LEU A 254 -12.47 -3.18 -4.93
N SER A 255 -11.56 -3.09 -5.91
CA SER A 255 -11.87 -3.30 -7.32
C SER A 255 -12.35 -4.71 -7.64
N LYS A 256 -11.90 -5.71 -6.86
CA LYS A 256 -12.24 -7.14 -7.08
C LYS A 256 -13.27 -7.66 -6.09
N LEU A 257 -13.71 -6.80 -5.17
CA LEU A 257 -14.64 -7.14 -4.08
C LEU A 257 -15.98 -6.44 -4.23
N MET A 258 -15.96 -5.16 -4.64
CA MET A 258 -17.18 -4.35 -4.80
C MET A 258 -17.35 -3.93 -6.25
N SER A 259 -16.48 -3.05 -6.74
CA SER A 259 -16.50 -2.57 -8.13
C SER A 259 -15.23 -1.81 -8.45
N SER A 260 -14.64 -2.10 -9.61
CA SER A 260 -13.48 -1.37 -10.12
C SER A 260 -13.79 0.10 -10.46
N GLY A 261 -15.07 0.44 -10.69
CA GLY A 261 -15.53 1.79 -10.98
C GLY A 261 -15.56 2.71 -9.75
N LEU A 262 -15.56 2.16 -8.54
CA LEU A 262 -15.54 2.96 -7.30
C LEU A 262 -14.21 3.68 -7.08
N ARG A 263 -13.13 3.23 -7.75
CA ARG A 263 -11.77 3.77 -7.61
C ARG A 263 -11.37 3.91 -6.14
N LEU A 264 -11.58 2.85 -5.35
CA LEU A 264 -11.29 2.86 -3.92
C LEU A 264 -10.34 1.70 -3.56
N GLY A 265 -9.26 2.05 -2.86
CA GLY A 265 -8.28 1.14 -2.29
C GLY A 265 -7.66 1.77 -1.06
N PHE A 266 -6.66 1.11 -0.49
CA PHE A 266 -5.92 1.66 0.63
C PHE A 266 -4.54 1.02 0.76
N ALA A 267 -3.62 1.75 1.38
CA ALA A 267 -2.31 1.28 1.78
C ALA A 267 -2.25 1.12 3.30
N THR A 268 -1.65 0.04 3.76
CA THR A 268 -1.43 -0.26 5.17
C THR A 268 0.07 -0.44 5.40
N GLY A 269 0.61 0.20 6.44
CA GLY A 269 2.02 0.08 6.78
C GLY A 269 2.37 0.76 8.11
N PRO A 270 3.63 0.71 8.55
CA PRO A 270 4.07 1.36 9.77
C PRO A 270 4.05 2.90 9.65
N CYS A 271 3.89 3.59 10.78
CA CYS A 271 3.90 5.05 10.86
C CYS A 271 5.21 5.66 10.35
N ASN A 272 6.32 4.95 10.56
CA ASN A 272 7.62 5.22 10.00
C ASN A 272 8.03 3.96 9.25
N ALA A 273 7.99 3.95 7.93
CA ALA A 273 8.62 2.89 7.16
C ALA A 273 10.10 2.82 7.59
N ARG A 274 10.54 1.67 8.13
CA ARG A 274 11.96 1.48 8.48
C ARG A 274 12.78 1.76 7.23
N GLN A 275 13.81 2.60 7.35
CA GLN A 275 14.65 2.85 6.20
C GLN A 275 15.47 1.59 5.90
N PRO A 276 15.59 1.22 4.62
CA PRO A 276 16.59 0.24 4.22
C PRO A 276 17.98 0.70 4.72
N GLY A 277 18.61 -0.08 5.60
CA GLY A 277 19.96 0.23 6.10
C GLY A 277 20.05 0.86 7.49
N THR A 278 18.95 1.06 8.23
CA THR A 278 19.00 1.45 9.65
C THR A 278 18.85 0.21 10.53
N GLY A 279 19.94 -0.18 11.20
CA GLY A 279 19.91 -1.18 12.28
C GLY A 279 19.26 -0.62 13.53
#